data_AF-A0A847W4A2-F1
#
_entry.id   AF-A0A847W4A2-F1
#
_cell.length_a   1.000
_cell.length_b   1.000
_cell.length_c   1.000
_cell.angle_alpha   90.00
_cell.angle_beta   90.00
_cell.angle_gamma   90.00
#
_symmetry.space_group_name_H-M   'P 1'
#
loop_
_entity.id
_entity.type
_entity.pdbx_description
1 polymer ?
#
loop_
_entity_poly.entity_id
_entity_poly.type
_entity_poly.pdbx_seq_one_letter_code
_entity_poly.pdbx_strand_id
1 'polypeptide(L)'
;MLNKIKRKLLIVFSIMIIVCSIPQVISADTIHNVSNATEFLDAVSDINTNAGNHVISLQEDIDLLTATEAIEFLQGNTTILGNGNKIFNIKGFIVRNYGTTLTLGNQTGDMLLIDGSYSGDNPTSLFNLFTNCKLNMYEGVTISGRTRDDSSSEGVVISVSGSTFNMYGGSIKDCSHQNAVGSIHSMIRVYSNGKFNMSGGEITNNIVYCYSTSSSTYIYSAAIYASASTINLTGGSITKNKIIFSSSEPHGYGAAIYAYDSTLKISNMEIKENEISGGNNGRGGAIYAHNTNVEIKNSVITRNNVKLSDNIGEGGGIYAEESNLEIYNSLVAFNVASDGAADIYFHSHSGRKLYLPTADAMNLKQTTPYTVTVTGWYKDAVLDRWTPSNQKAFTPLKNESLSDEHWLIAGYADSLYITYDSNGGNKTVYDCGIFSLATIKSAASLGISKEGYDFVNWNASADGDGTTYEVNETLTISEPITLYAQWKPSPVNPET
;
A
#
# COMPACT_ATOMS: atom_id res chain seq x y z
N MET A 1 -52.80 -35.63 -0.86
CA MET A 1 -51.33 -35.75 -0.99
C MET A 1 -50.57 -34.56 -0.42
N LEU A 2 -50.96 -33.32 -0.74
CA LEU A 2 -50.24 -32.09 -0.36
C LEU A 2 -50.01 -31.91 1.16
N ASN A 3 -50.96 -32.30 2.01
CA ASN A 3 -50.84 -32.17 3.47
C ASN A 3 -49.89 -33.18 4.12
N LYS A 4 -49.68 -34.37 3.53
CA LYS A 4 -48.70 -35.35 4.03
C LYS A 4 -47.26 -34.91 3.69
N ILE A 5 -47.08 -34.21 2.57
CA ILE A 5 -45.78 -33.66 2.14
C ILE A 5 -45.39 -32.48 3.05
N LYS A 6 -46.33 -31.54 3.33
CA LYS A 6 -46.07 -30.42 4.25
C LYS A 6 -45.70 -30.88 5.66
N ARG A 7 -46.34 -31.94 6.18
CA ARG A 7 -46.06 -32.46 7.53
C ARG A 7 -44.71 -33.18 7.61
N LYS A 8 -44.30 -33.89 6.55
CA LYS A 8 -42.94 -34.47 6.45
C LYS A 8 -41.86 -33.39 6.32
N LEU A 9 -42.13 -32.33 5.53
CA LEU A 9 -41.20 -31.20 5.39
C LEU A 9 -40.99 -30.47 6.71
N LEU A 10 -42.06 -30.27 7.50
CA LEU A 10 -42.00 -29.59 8.80
C LEU A 10 -41.22 -30.40 9.86
N ILE A 11 -41.35 -31.74 9.84
CA ILE A 11 -40.60 -32.63 10.75
C ILE A 11 -39.11 -32.67 10.37
N VAL A 12 -38.77 -32.72 9.08
CA VAL A 12 -37.38 -32.65 8.61
C VAL A 12 -36.75 -31.30 8.93
N PHE A 13 -37.50 -30.19 8.78
CA PHE A 13 -37.03 -28.86 9.19
C PHE A 13 -36.81 -28.75 10.70
N SER A 14 -37.71 -29.35 11.51
CA SER A 14 -37.58 -29.33 12.97
C SER A 14 -36.39 -30.16 13.45
N ILE A 15 -36.10 -31.30 12.80
CA ILE A 15 -34.91 -32.11 13.11
C ILE A 15 -33.63 -31.41 12.65
N MET A 16 -33.61 -30.74 11.48
CA MET A 16 -32.46 -29.93 11.05
C MET A 16 -32.18 -28.76 11.99
N ILE A 17 -33.22 -28.10 12.51
CA ILE A 17 -33.05 -27.00 13.48
C ILE A 17 -32.49 -27.53 14.80
N ILE A 18 -32.90 -28.71 15.26
CA ILE A 18 -32.37 -29.34 16.49
C ILE A 18 -30.92 -29.81 16.30
N VAL A 19 -30.52 -30.26 15.11
CA VAL A 19 -29.12 -30.63 14.81
C VAL A 19 -28.23 -29.39 14.60
N CYS A 20 -28.78 -28.26 14.14
CA CYS A 20 -28.08 -26.97 14.01
C CYS A 20 -28.05 -26.12 15.29
N SER A 21 -28.65 -26.57 16.39
CA SER A 21 -28.68 -25.83 17.67
C SER A 21 -28.03 -26.60 18.83
N ILE A 22 -27.16 -27.57 18.52
CA ILE A 22 -26.08 -27.89 19.45
C ILE A 22 -25.19 -26.63 19.45
N PRO A 23 -25.12 -25.85 20.53
CA PRO A 23 -24.08 -24.85 20.63
C PRO A 23 -22.78 -25.64 20.48
N GLN A 24 -21.97 -25.35 19.46
CA GLN A 24 -20.55 -25.67 19.60
C GLN A 24 -20.16 -25.04 20.93
N VAL A 25 -19.83 -25.87 21.91
CA VAL A 25 -19.18 -25.40 23.12
C VAL A 25 -17.86 -24.84 22.61
N ILE A 26 -17.85 -23.54 22.31
CA ILE A 26 -16.62 -22.78 22.18
C ILE A 26 -16.03 -22.91 23.56
N SER A 27 -15.00 -23.75 23.73
CA SER A 27 -14.26 -23.75 24.98
C SER A 27 -13.81 -22.32 25.19
N ALA A 28 -14.06 -21.76 26.37
CA ALA A 28 -13.54 -20.44 26.71
C ALA A 28 -12.04 -20.41 26.42
N ASP A 29 -11.55 -19.29 25.89
CA ASP A 29 -10.13 -19.15 25.59
C ASP A 29 -9.31 -19.32 26.88
N THR A 30 -8.23 -20.09 26.81
CA THR A 30 -7.30 -20.24 27.92
C THR A 30 -6.40 -19.01 27.97
N ILE A 31 -6.47 -18.23 29.06
CA ILE A 31 -5.72 -16.98 29.22
C ILE A 31 -4.45 -17.21 30.05
N HIS A 32 -3.32 -16.82 29.47
CA HIS A 32 -2.00 -16.80 30.08
C HIS A 32 -1.59 -15.34 30.33
N ASN A 33 -1.64 -14.89 31.58
CA ASN A 33 -1.10 -13.57 31.94
C ASN A 33 0.40 -13.72 32.20
N VAL A 34 1.22 -12.97 31.47
CA VAL A 34 2.67 -13.13 31.49
C VAL A 34 3.36 -11.78 31.72
N SER A 35 4.35 -11.77 32.61
CA SER A 35 5.08 -10.57 33.04
C SER A 35 6.59 -10.69 32.83
N ASN A 36 7.06 -11.84 32.33
CA ASN A 36 8.47 -12.10 32.06
C ASN A 36 8.66 -13.23 31.04
N ALA A 37 9.91 -13.45 30.64
CA ALA A 37 10.31 -14.45 29.65
C ALA A 37 9.90 -15.88 30.03
N THR A 38 10.10 -16.27 31.29
CA THR A 38 9.81 -17.63 31.76
C THR A 38 8.32 -17.93 31.64
N GLU A 39 7.47 -17.01 32.13
CA GLU A 39 6.01 -17.16 32.02
C GLU A 39 5.54 -17.20 30.56
N PHE A 40 6.15 -16.39 29.69
CA PHE A 40 5.86 -16.44 28.26
C PHE A 40 6.21 -17.80 27.63
N LEU A 41 7.38 -18.35 27.95
CA LEU A 41 7.83 -19.64 27.44
C LEU A 41 6.98 -20.80 27.99
N ASP A 42 6.60 -20.74 29.26
CA ASP A 42 5.71 -21.71 29.90
C ASP A 42 4.32 -21.69 29.24
N ALA A 43 3.78 -20.50 28.93
CA ALA A 43 2.52 -20.36 28.19
C ALA A 43 2.60 -20.98 26.79
N VAL A 44 3.71 -20.78 26.07
CA VAL A 44 3.92 -21.41 24.75
C VAL A 44 4.01 -22.93 24.86
N SER A 45 4.67 -23.45 25.90
CA SER A 45 4.72 -24.89 26.18
C SER A 45 3.33 -25.48 26.43
N ASP A 46 2.50 -24.79 27.23
CA ASP A 46 1.10 -25.17 27.47
C ASP A 46 0.28 -25.19 26.16
N ILE A 47 0.37 -24.14 25.35
CA ILE A 47 -0.31 -24.03 24.04
C ILE A 47 0.06 -25.21 23.13
N ASN A 48 1.33 -25.58 23.10
CA ASN A 48 1.81 -26.66 22.23
C ASN A 48 1.45 -28.07 22.72
N THR A 49 0.89 -28.19 23.94
CA THR A 49 0.47 -29.47 24.52
C THR A 49 -1.04 -29.59 24.66
N ASN A 50 -1.74 -28.48 24.86
CA ASN A 50 -3.19 -28.44 25.08
C ASN A 50 -3.95 -27.92 23.86
N ALA A 51 -5.06 -28.59 23.53
CA ALA A 51 -5.93 -28.16 22.44
C ALA A 51 -6.86 -27.03 22.89
N GLY A 52 -7.13 -26.09 21.99
CA GLY A 52 -8.07 -25.00 22.23
C GLY A 52 -7.61 -23.68 21.62
N ASN A 53 -8.32 -22.62 21.96
CA ASN A 53 -7.88 -21.26 21.73
C ASN A 53 -7.14 -20.76 22.97
N HIS A 54 -6.07 -20.01 22.76
CA HIS A 54 -5.24 -19.48 23.83
C HIS A 54 -4.98 -17.99 23.62
N VAL A 55 -4.85 -17.26 24.73
CA VAL A 55 -4.50 -15.85 24.76
C VAL A 55 -3.28 -15.68 25.65
N ILE A 56 -2.21 -15.10 25.12
CA ILE A 56 -1.07 -14.59 25.90
C ILE A 56 -1.33 -13.10 26.11
N SER A 57 -1.56 -12.71 27.36
CA SER A 57 -1.88 -11.33 27.76
C SER A 57 -0.68 -10.74 28.50
N LEU A 58 0.06 -9.85 27.83
CA LEU A 58 1.23 -9.21 28.44
C LEU A 58 0.81 -8.28 29.57
N GLN A 59 1.46 -8.43 30.72
CA GLN A 59 1.31 -7.54 31.88
C GLN A 59 2.48 -6.55 32.00
N GLU A 60 3.62 -6.89 31.42
CA GLU A 60 4.86 -6.12 31.40
C GLU A 60 5.58 -6.35 30.05
N ASP A 61 6.64 -5.59 29.79
CA ASP A 61 7.55 -5.84 28.67
C ASP A 61 8.24 -7.21 28.78
N ILE A 62 8.29 -7.98 27.69
CA ILE A 62 8.87 -9.33 27.64
C ILE A 62 10.20 -9.34 26.90
N ASP A 63 11.29 -9.53 27.66
CA ASP A 63 12.64 -9.75 27.14
C ASP A 63 12.89 -11.24 26.84
N LEU A 64 13.00 -11.62 25.57
CA LEU A 64 13.25 -13.01 25.17
C LEU A 64 14.72 -13.33 24.93
N LEU A 65 15.66 -12.55 25.46
CA LEU A 65 17.10 -12.80 25.34
C LEU A 65 17.52 -14.20 25.83
N THR A 66 16.79 -14.73 26.83
CA THR A 66 17.04 -16.07 27.41
C THR A 66 16.55 -17.22 26.53
N ALA A 67 15.74 -16.95 25.50
CA ALA A 67 15.28 -17.98 24.57
C ALA A 67 16.42 -18.43 23.66
N THR A 68 16.83 -19.69 23.80
CA THR A 68 17.92 -20.26 23.00
C THR A 68 17.49 -20.57 21.56
N GLU A 69 16.20 -20.67 21.29
CA GLU A 69 15.62 -21.04 19.99
C GLU A 69 14.47 -20.09 19.60
N ALA A 70 14.02 -20.18 18.35
CA ALA A 70 12.81 -19.50 17.93
C ALA A 70 11.58 -20.07 18.66
N ILE A 71 10.61 -19.21 18.93
CA ILE A 71 9.37 -19.56 19.64
C ILE A 71 8.41 -20.23 18.66
N GLU A 72 8.05 -21.48 18.93
CA GLU A 72 7.20 -22.25 18.02
C GLU A 72 5.75 -22.30 18.49
N PHE A 73 4.82 -22.05 17.57
CA PHE A 73 3.39 -22.34 17.73
C PHE A 73 3.04 -23.51 16.82
N LEU A 74 2.62 -24.62 17.43
CA LEU A 74 2.44 -25.92 16.78
C LEU A 74 0.98 -26.32 16.60
N GLN A 75 0.05 -25.65 17.28
CA GLN A 75 -1.37 -25.97 17.20
C GLN A 75 -2.24 -24.83 17.71
N GLY A 76 -3.54 -24.98 17.47
CA GLY A 76 -4.56 -24.09 18.01
C GLY A 76 -4.55 -22.70 17.39
N ASN A 77 -5.38 -21.84 17.98
CA ASN A 77 -5.39 -20.41 17.69
C ASN A 77 -4.81 -19.69 18.90
N THR A 78 -3.71 -18.98 18.69
CA THR A 78 -3.08 -18.17 19.74
C THR A 78 -3.25 -16.69 19.42
N THR A 79 -3.67 -15.90 20.41
CA THR A 79 -3.67 -14.44 20.35
C THR A 79 -2.66 -13.89 21.33
N ILE A 80 -1.78 -12.99 20.90
CA ILE A 80 -0.90 -12.22 21.78
C ILE A 80 -1.48 -10.82 21.90
N LEU A 81 -1.86 -10.43 23.13
CA LEU A 81 -2.31 -9.08 23.47
C LEU A 81 -1.16 -8.34 24.17
N GLY A 82 -0.75 -7.22 23.59
CA GLY A 82 0.31 -6.37 24.12
C GLY A 82 -0.11 -5.57 25.34
N ASN A 83 -1.37 -5.11 25.41
CA ASN A 83 -1.86 -4.24 26.49
C ASN A 83 -0.96 -3.01 26.74
N GLY A 84 -0.30 -2.49 25.71
CA GLY A 84 0.66 -1.39 25.80
C GLY A 84 2.11 -1.81 26.01
N ASN A 85 2.41 -3.11 26.14
CA ASN A 85 3.75 -3.64 26.36
C ASN A 85 4.42 -4.10 25.06
N LYS A 86 5.73 -4.41 25.15
CA LYS A 86 6.54 -4.87 24.03
C LYS A 86 7.14 -6.26 24.23
N ILE A 87 7.45 -6.93 23.13
CA ILE A 87 8.30 -8.13 23.07
C ILE A 87 9.60 -7.76 22.35
N PHE A 88 10.75 -8.12 22.91
CA PHE A 88 12.06 -7.75 22.36
C PHE A 88 13.13 -8.84 22.59
N ASN A 89 14.32 -8.67 22.00
CA ASN A 89 15.42 -9.64 22.03
C ASN A 89 15.01 -11.05 21.57
N ILE A 90 14.20 -11.12 20.51
CA ILE A 90 13.61 -12.36 20.04
C ILE A 90 14.29 -12.90 18.76
N LYS A 91 14.63 -14.20 18.77
CA LYS A 91 15.14 -14.91 17.58
C LYS A 91 14.11 -14.95 16.45
N GLY A 92 12.87 -15.28 16.78
CA GLY A 92 11.72 -15.26 15.87
C GLY A 92 10.57 -16.10 16.41
N PHE A 93 9.44 -16.02 15.71
CA PHE A 93 8.27 -16.87 15.87
C PHE A 93 8.15 -17.80 14.67
N ILE A 94 7.90 -19.08 14.94
CA ILE A 94 7.63 -20.09 13.92
C ILE A 94 6.19 -20.58 14.10
N VAL A 95 5.38 -20.44 13.07
CA VAL A 95 4.02 -20.97 13.01
C VAL A 95 4.04 -22.15 12.05
N ARG A 96 3.83 -23.35 12.60
CA ARG A 96 3.85 -24.60 11.83
C ARG A 96 2.67 -25.50 12.20
N ASN A 97 2.55 -26.59 11.45
CA ASN A 97 1.43 -27.53 11.43
C ASN A 97 0.16 -26.96 10.78
N TYR A 98 -0.58 -27.85 10.13
CA TYR A 98 -1.73 -27.49 9.30
C TYR A 98 -2.82 -26.81 10.16
N GLY A 99 -3.18 -25.57 9.80
CA GLY A 99 -4.28 -24.85 10.42
C GLY A 99 -3.91 -24.00 11.65
N THR A 100 -2.65 -24.00 12.09
CA THR A 100 -2.20 -23.16 13.22
C THR A 100 -2.34 -21.68 12.89
N THR A 101 -2.88 -20.91 13.83
CA THR A 101 -3.06 -19.45 13.68
C THR A 101 -2.39 -18.71 14.84
N LEU A 102 -1.54 -17.74 14.50
CA LEU A 102 -1.04 -16.73 15.43
C LEU A 102 -1.73 -15.39 15.11
N THR A 103 -2.23 -14.72 16.13
CA THR A 103 -2.86 -13.41 16.04
C THR A 103 -2.12 -12.44 16.96
N LEU A 104 -1.77 -11.27 16.44
CA LEU A 104 -1.11 -10.19 17.15
C LEU A 104 -2.11 -9.04 17.32
N GLY A 105 -2.32 -8.62 18.56
CA GLY A 105 -3.30 -7.60 18.91
C GLY A 105 -4.74 -8.06 18.73
N ASN A 106 -5.67 -7.10 18.68
CA ASN A 106 -7.10 -7.35 18.54
C ASN A 106 -7.80 -6.29 17.68
N GLN A 107 -9.07 -6.55 17.34
CA GLN A 107 -9.89 -5.66 16.51
C GLN A 107 -10.21 -4.30 17.16
N THR A 108 -9.93 -4.13 18.46
CA THR A 108 -10.19 -2.89 19.20
C THR A 108 -8.98 -1.96 19.29
N GLY A 109 -7.88 -2.28 18.61
CA GLY A 109 -6.67 -1.43 18.57
C GLY A 109 -5.72 -1.67 19.73
N ASP A 110 -5.45 -2.93 20.07
CA ASP A 110 -4.45 -3.29 21.08
C ASP A 110 -3.05 -2.81 20.69
N MET A 111 -2.37 -2.18 21.65
CA MET A 111 -1.01 -1.66 21.46
C MET A 111 -0.01 -2.76 21.80
N LEU A 112 0.67 -3.28 20.77
CA LEU A 112 1.72 -4.27 20.91
C LEU A 112 2.93 -3.84 20.07
N LEU A 113 4.08 -3.68 20.71
CA LEU A 113 5.34 -3.46 20.01
C LEU A 113 6.15 -4.76 19.97
N ILE A 114 6.57 -5.16 18.77
CA ILE A 114 7.51 -6.25 18.58
C ILE A 114 8.81 -5.62 18.06
N ASP A 115 9.75 -5.44 18.96
CA ASP A 115 11.09 -4.97 18.66
C ASP A 115 11.92 -6.16 18.18
N GLY A 116 12.17 -6.19 16.88
CA GLY A 116 12.90 -7.26 16.22
C GLY A 116 14.43 -7.20 16.43
N SER A 117 14.95 -6.20 17.16
CA SER A 117 16.38 -6.11 17.45
C SER A 117 16.84 -7.35 18.22
N TYR A 118 17.95 -7.93 17.75
CA TYR A 118 18.53 -9.15 18.31
C TYR A 118 20.04 -9.12 18.14
N SER A 119 20.79 -9.36 19.22
CA SER A 119 22.26 -9.25 19.25
C SER A 119 22.98 -10.60 19.17
N GLY A 120 22.27 -11.71 18.94
CA GLY A 120 22.84 -13.06 18.82
C GLY A 120 23.02 -13.53 17.38
N ASP A 121 23.54 -14.75 17.19
CA ASP A 121 23.87 -15.31 15.87
C ASP A 121 22.63 -15.55 14.99
N ASN A 122 22.74 -15.15 13.71
CA ASN A 122 21.85 -15.37 12.56
C ASN A 122 20.39 -15.72 12.89
N PRO A 123 19.54 -14.73 13.18
CA PRO A 123 18.13 -14.98 13.39
C PRO A 123 17.45 -15.28 12.05
N THR A 124 16.53 -16.25 12.03
CA THR A 124 15.64 -16.50 10.88
C THR A 124 14.75 -15.28 10.59
N SER A 125 13.80 -15.34 9.65
CA SER A 125 12.70 -14.36 9.63
C SER A 125 12.07 -14.20 11.03
N LEU A 126 11.72 -12.96 11.42
CA LEU A 126 11.07 -12.71 12.71
C LEU A 126 9.76 -13.49 12.84
N PHE A 127 9.06 -13.73 11.73
CA PHE A 127 7.91 -14.64 11.62
C PHE A 127 8.13 -15.59 10.45
N ASN A 128 8.06 -16.89 10.70
CA ASN A 128 8.07 -17.93 9.68
C ASN A 128 6.76 -18.70 9.69
N LEU A 129 6.02 -18.65 8.59
CA LEU A 129 4.78 -19.39 8.41
C LEU A 129 4.99 -20.55 7.45
N PHE A 130 4.76 -21.77 7.95
CA PHE A 130 4.82 -23.01 7.18
C PHE A 130 3.43 -23.45 6.71
N THR A 131 3.39 -24.19 5.61
CA THR A 131 2.21 -24.57 4.82
C THR A 131 0.88 -24.67 5.59
N ASN A 132 -0.12 -23.90 5.14
CA ASN A 132 -1.47 -23.78 5.71
C ASN A 132 -1.54 -23.20 7.13
N CYS A 133 -0.59 -22.36 7.53
CA CYS A 133 -0.68 -21.54 8.73
C CYS A 133 -1.26 -20.15 8.45
N LYS A 134 -1.61 -19.42 9.53
CA LYS A 134 -2.06 -18.03 9.47
C LYS A 134 -1.34 -17.15 10.48
N LEU A 135 -1.00 -15.94 10.04
CA LEU A 135 -0.62 -14.83 10.91
C LEU A 135 -1.65 -13.72 10.69
N ASN A 136 -2.24 -13.23 11.76
CA ASN A 136 -3.06 -12.03 11.75
C ASN A 136 -2.35 -10.94 12.55
N MET A 137 -2.31 -9.73 12.02
CA MET A 137 -1.77 -8.56 12.69
C MET A 137 -2.82 -7.46 12.63
N TYR A 138 -3.27 -6.97 13.79
CA TYR A 138 -4.29 -5.93 13.86
C TYR A 138 -3.69 -4.52 13.99
N GLU A 139 -4.54 -3.52 13.81
CA GLU A 139 -4.24 -2.13 14.14
C GLU A 139 -3.75 -2.00 15.60
N GLY A 140 -2.81 -1.07 15.82
CA GLY A 140 -2.11 -0.90 17.10
C GLY A 140 -0.83 -1.74 17.24
N VAL A 141 -0.67 -2.80 16.43
CA VAL A 141 0.57 -3.59 16.41
C VAL A 141 1.65 -2.90 15.58
N THR A 142 2.85 -2.77 16.13
CA THR A 142 4.05 -2.30 15.44
C THR A 142 5.13 -3.38 15.47
N ILE A 143 5.69 -3.71 14.31
CA ILE A 143 6.91 -4.52 14.19
C ILE A 143 8.01 -3.61 13.67
N SER A 144 9.10 -3.46 14.42
CA SER A 144 10.17 -2.54 14.05
C SER A 144 11.55 -2.97 14.51
N GLY A 145 12.60 -2.34 13.96
CA GLY A 145 13.98 -2.49 14.45
C GLY A 145 14.65 -3.82 14.10
N ARG A 146 13.98 -4.71 13.34
CA ARG A 146 14.58 -5.96 12.90
C ARG A 146 15.74 -5.66 11.96
N THR A 147 16.95 -6.02 12.38
CA THR A 147 18.14 -5.92 11.54
C THR A 147 18.76 -7.30 11.37
N ARG A 148 19.03 -7.66 10.11
CA ARG A 148 19.85 -8.83 9.76
C ARG A 148 21.13 -8.37 9.11
N ASP A 149 22.22 -9.04 9.42
CA ASP A 149 23.54 -8.79 8.82
C ASP A 149 24.12 -10.11 8.31
N ASP A 150 23.59 -10.56 7.17
CA ASP A 150 23.92 -11.86 6.60
C ASP A 150 23.66 -11.92 5.08
N SER A 151 24.16 -12.98 4.43
CA SER A 151 23.96 -13.26 3.00
C SER A 151 22.82 -14.27 2.73
N SER A 152 21.93 -14.50 3.69
CA SER A 152 20.90 -15.52 3.59
C SER A 152 19.71 -15.07 2.72
N SER A 153 19.01 -16.06 2.16
CA SER A 153 17.90 -15.87 1.21
C SER A 153 16.53 -16.00 1.89
N GLU A 154 16.19 -15.08 2.79
CA GLU A 154 14.97 -15.14 3.60
C GLU A 154 14.27 -13.78 3.72
N GLY A 155 12.97 -13.80 4.08
CA GLY A 155 12.31 -12.57 4.52
C GLY A 155 12.94 -12.10 5.84
N VAL A 156 13.21 -10.81 5.99
CA VAL A 156 13.83 -10.28 7.23
C VAL A 156 12.82 -10.31 8.38
N VAL A 157 11.58 -9.89 8.09
CA VAL A 157 10.52 -9.76 9.09
C VAL A 157 9.55 -10.93 8.98
N ILE A 158 8.97 -11.18 7.80
CA ILE A 158 7.93 -12.20 7.63
C ILE A 158 8.24 -13.06 6.41
N SER A 159 8.18 -14.38 6.58
CA SER A 159 8.26 -15.36 5.50
C SER A 159 6.99 -16.20 5.48
N VAL A 160 6.30 -16.18 4.34
CA VAL A 160 4.98 -16.81 4.13
C VAL A 160 5.08 -17.87 3.04
N SER A 161 5.15 -19.15 3.44
CA SER A 161 5.22 -20.28 2.51
C SER A 161 3.91 -21.07 2.50
N GLY A 162 3.16 -21.03 1.40
CA GLY A 162 1.88 -21.74 1.27
C GLY A 162 0.89 -21.43 2.40
N SER A 163 0.99 -20.24 2.97
CA SER A 163 0.30 -19.79 4.19
C SER A 163 -0.34 -18.43 3.96
N THR A 164 -1.05 -17.89 4.95
CA THR A 164 -1.68 -16.56 4.84
C THR A 164 -1.18 -15.62 5.91
N PHE A 165 -0.71 -14.45 5.51
CA PHE A 165 -0.53 -13.30 6.38
C PHE A 165 -1.65 -12.29 6.13
N ASN A 166 -2.37 -11.90 7.18
CA ASN A 166 -3.36 -10.84 7.15
C ASN A 166 -2.89 -9.68 8.04
N MET A 167 -2.83 -8.48 7.48
CA MET A 167 -2.50 -7.24 8.17
C MET A 167 -3.71 -6.31 8.09
N TYR A 168 -4.41 -6.14 9.21
CA TYR A 168 -5.62 -5.34 9.35
C TYR A 168 -5.30 -3.96 9.95
N GLY A 169 -4.28 -3.28 9.42
CA GLY A 169 -3.68 -2.10 10.04
C GLY A 169 -2.29 -2.36 10.60
N GLY A 170 -1.83 -1.47 11.49
CA GLY A 170 -0.52 -1.58 12.13
C GLY A 170 0.65 -1.15 11.24
N SER A 171 1.87 -1.33 11.73
CA SER A 171 3.08 -0.84 11.07
C SER A 171 4.19 -1.89 11.01
N ILE A 172 4.82 -2.05 9.85
CA ILE A 172 6.11 -2.75 9.69
C ILE A 172 7.13 -1.71 9.22
N LYS A 173 8.04 -1.31 10.10
CA LYS A 173 8.90 -0.17 9.83
C LYS A 173 10.29 -0.24 10.43
N ASP A 174 11.18 0.59 9.92
CA ASP A 174 12.52 0.78 10.48
C ASP A 174 13.31 -0.55 10.60
N CYS A 175 13.06 -1.50 9.69
CA CYS A 175 13.79 -2.76 9.60
C CYS A 175 14.88 -2.67 8.53
N SER A 176 15.96 -3.43 8.68
CA SER A 176 17.04 -3.45 7.70
C SER A 176 17.66 -4.82 7.43
N HIS A 177 18.20 -4.98 6.23
CA HIS A 177 19.08 -6.08 5.85
C HIS A 177 20.42 -5.51 5.41
N GLN A 178 21.47 -5.75 6.19
CA GLN A 178 22.86 -5.44 5.90
C GLN A 178 23.53 -6.64 5.22
N ASN A 179 24.53 -6.40 4.37
CA ASN A 179 25.30 -7.45 3.70
C ASN A 179 24.45 -8.44 2.88
N ALA A 180 23.36 -7.97 2.28
CA ALA A 180 22.55 -8.75 1.35
C ALA A 180 23.40 -9.13 0.13
N VAL A 181 23.83 -10.39 0.05
CA VAL A 181 24.60 -10.98 -1.05
C VAL A 181 23.91 -12.28 -1.46
N GLY A 182 23.52 -12.43 -2.73
CA GLY A 182 22.80 -13.62 -3.21
C GLY A 182 21.33 -13.35 -3.53
N SER A 183 20.47 -14.37 -3.41
CA SER A 183 19.10 -14.36 -3.94
C SER A 183 18.02 -14.14 -2.87
N ILE A 184 16.89 -13.51 -3.24
CA ILE A 184 15.63 -13.34 -2.48
C ILE A 184 15.76 -12.56 -1.17
N HIS A 185 15.62 -11.23 -1.30
CA HIS A 185 15.67 -10.27 -0.20
C HIS A 185 14.37 -9.44 -0.17
N SER A 186 13.78 -9.30 1.02
CA SER A 186 12.60 -8.45 1.32
C SER A 186 12.29 -8.45 2.81
N MET A 187 11.50 -7.49 3.28
CA MET A 187 10.96 -7.54 4.65
C MET A 187 9.88 -8.61 4.77
N ILE A 188 9.00 -8.69 3.76
CA ILE A 188 7.90 -9.64 3.67
C ILE A 188 8.08 -10.47 2.41
N ARG A 189 8.37 -11.77 2.61
CA ARG A 189 8.49 -12.75 1.53
C ARG A 189 7.24 -13.60 1.48
N VAL A 190 6.60 -13.70 0.32
CA VAL A 190 5.40 -14.50 0.09
C VAL A 190 5.62 -15.42 -1.11
N TYR A 191 5.51 -16.74 -0.90
CA TYR A 191 5.83 -17.70 -1.94
C TYR A 191 5.07 -19.03 -1.81
N SER A 192 5.18 -19.87 -2.85
CA SER A 192 4.62 -21.22 -2.87
C SER A 192 3.11 -21.26 -2.59
N ASN A 193 2.34 -20.47 -3.32
CA ASN A 193 0.90 -20.24 -3.13
C ASN A 193 0.53 -19.52 -1.82
N GLY A 194 1.50 -18.86 -1.19
CA GLY A 194 1.27 -17.97 -0.07
C GLY A 194 0.38 -16.78 -0.43
N LYS A 195 -0.24 -16.19 0.60
CA LYS A 195 -1.11 -15.03 0.48
C LYS A 195 -0.72 -13.95 1.48
N PHE A 196 -0.64 -12.72 1.02
CA PHE A 196 -0.59 -11.55 1.88
C PHE A 196 -1.79 -10.65 1.60
N ASN A 197 -2.60 -10.42 2.63
CA ASN A 197 -3.73 -9.51 2.59
C ASN A 197 -3.45 -8.35 3.53
N MET A 198 -3.44 -7.13 3.01
CA MET A 198 -3.32 -5.91 3.79
C MET A 198 -4.59 -5.09 3.64
N SER A 199 -5.20 -4.68 4.76
CA SER A 199 -6.33 -3.77 4.80
C SER A 199 -6.04 -2.62 5.79
N GLY A 200 -5.52 -1.50 5.29
CA GLY A 200 -4.95 -0.44 6.12
C GLY A 200 -3.52 -0.72 6.59
N GLY A 201 -2.95 0.22 7.35
CA GLY A 201 -1.60 0.11 7.93
C GLY A 201 -0.49 0.69 7.04
N GLU A 202 0.76 0.51 7.46
CA GLU A 202 1.93 1.02 6.76
C GLU A 202 3.10 0.03 6.72
N ILE A 203 3.81 0.00 5.59
CA ILE A 203 5.11 -0.64 5.44
C ILE A 203 6.11 0.44 5.04
N THR A 204 6.93 0.90 5.97
CA THR A 204 7.69 2.15 5.78
C THR A 204 9.11 2.12 6.29
N ASN A 205 9.99 2.88 5.62
CA ASN A 205 11.37 3.11 6.04
C ASN A 205 12.18 1.82 6.25
N ASN A 206 11.91 0.79 5.46
CA ASN A 206 12.70 -0.44 5.49
C ASN A 206 13.82 -0.38 4.45
N ILE A 207 15.02 -0.84 4.82
CA ILE A 207 16.21 -0.64 4.00
C ILE A 207 16.97 -1.95 3.76
N VAL A 208 17.29 -2.24 2.51
CA VAL A 208 18.20 -3.33 2.13
C VAL A 208 19.49 -2.73 1.59
N TYR A 209 20.59 -3.01 2.27
CA TYR A 209 21.95 -2.64 1.88
C TYR A 209 22.64 -3.82 1.21
N CYS A 210 23.05 -3.63 -0.04
CA CYS A 210 23.82 -4.61 -0.80
C CYS A 210 25.24 -4.10 -1.05
N TYR A 211 26.19 -4.79 -0.43
CA TYR A 211 27.63 -4.52 -0.57
C TYR A 211 28.31 -5.46 -1.58
N SER A 212 27.54 -6.36 -2.22
CA SER A 212 28.05 -7.25 -3.25
C SER A 212 28.63 -6.46 -4.42
N THR A 213 29.74 -6.96 -4.98
CA THR A 213 30.34 -6.49 -6.24
C THR A 213 30.08 -7.44 -7.40
N SER A 214 29.20 -8.43 -7.22
CA SER A 214 28.89 -9.42 -8.25
C SER A 214 27.66 -9.02 -9.05
N SER A 215 27.79 -9.07 -10.38
CA SER A 215 26.68 -8.90 -11.35
C SER A 215 25.64 -10.02 -11.31
N SER A 216 25.90 -11.10 -10.56
CA SER A 216 24.93 -12.17 -10.31
C SER A 216 24.05 -11.90 -9.08
N THR A 217 24.15 -10.72 -8.47
CA THR A 217 23.39 -10.36 -7.27
C THR A 217 22.10 -9.65 -7.64
N TYR A 218 20.98 -10.17 -7.13
CA TYR A 218 19.64 -9.63 -7.40
C TYR A 218 18.93 -9.34 -6.08
N ILE A 219 18.64 -8.06 -5.84
CA ILE A 219 17.86 -7.61 -4.71
C ILE A 219 16.45 -7.34 -5.20
N TYR A 220 15.53 -8.18 -4.75
CA TYR A 220 14.19 -8.20 -5.32
C TYR A 220 13.26 -7.15 -4.73
N SER A 221 13.30 -6.86 -3.43
CA SER A 221 12.51 -5.76 -2.86
C SER A 221 13.08 -5.31 -1.51
N ALA A 222 12.79 -4.08 -1.12
CA ALA A 222 13.00 -3.63 0.26
C ALA A 222 11.75 -3.79 1.14
N ALA A 223 10.58 -4.08 0.57
CA ALA A 223 9.35 -4.29 1.32
C ALA A 223 8.74 -5.66 1.02
N ILE A 224 8.13 -5.88 -0.15
CA ILE A 224 7.38 -7.10 -0.46
C ILE A 224 8.00 -7.87 -1.62
N TYR A 225 8.34 -9.13 -1.40
CA TYR A 225 8.64 -10.10 -2.45
C TYR A 225 7.49 -11.11 -2.59
N ALA A 226 7.01 -11.30 -3.82
CA ALA A 226 5.95 -12.22 -4.18
C ALA A 226 6.39 -13.15 -5.31
N SER A 227 6.32 -14.46 -5.09
CA SER A 227 6.67 -15.47 -6.11
C SER A 227 5.68 -16.64 -6.12
N ALA A 228 5.02 -16.89 -7.25
CA ALA A 228 3.95 -17.89 -7.34
C ALA A 228 2.91 -17.71 -6.21
N SER A 229 2.43 -16.48 -6.00
CA SER A 229 1.67 -16.07 -4.81
C SER A 229 0.56 -15.06 -5.12
N THR A 230 -0.24 -14.71 -4.11
CA THR A 230 -1.29 -13.68 -4.23
C THR A 230 -1.11 -12.58 -3.19
N ILE A 231 -1.07 -11.34 -3.64
CA ILE A 231 -0.96 -10.14 -2.81
C ILE A 231 -2.22 -9.28 -3.02
N ASN A 232 -2.96 -9.02 -1.95
CA ASN A 232 -4.13 -8.15 -1.95
C ASN A 232 -3.90 -6.99 -0.99
N LEU A 233 -3.80 -5.76 -1.50
CA LEU A 233 -3.55 -4.56 -0.71
C LEU A 233 -4.74 -3.61 -0.86
N THR A 234 -5.35 -3.21 0.26
CA THR A 234 -6.55 -2.36 0.27
C THR A 234 -6.46 -1.30 1.35
N GLY A 235 -6.20 -0.05 1.00
CA GLY A 235 -6.01 1.01 2.00
C GLY A 235 -4.68 0.87 2.75
N GLY A 236 -4.11 2.00 3.15
CA GLY A 236 -2.79 2.06 3.79
C GLY A 236 -1.69 2.52 2.85
N SER A 237 -0.44 2.34 3.27
CA SER A 237 0.72 2.88 2.55
C SER A 237 1.94 1.95 2.51
N ILE A 238 2.72 2.04 1.43
CA ILE A 238 4.06 1.45 1.31
C ILE A 238 5.00 2.56 0.89
N THR A 239 5.79 3.08 1.84
CA THR A 239 6.55 4.31 1.62
C THR A 239 7.99 4.26 2.09
N LYS A 240 8.87 5.04 1.46
CA LYS A 240 10.26 5.24 1.94
C LYS A 240 11.08 3.97 2.08
N ASN A 241 10.70 2.86 1.44
CA ASN A 241 11.49 1.64 1.44
C ASN A 241 12.60 1.75 0.40
N LYS A 242 13.81 1.30 0.76
CA LYS A 242 15.01 1.58 -0.03
C LYS A 242 15.86 0.35 -0.28
N ILE A 243 16.32 0.20 -1.52
CA ILE A 243 17.42 -0.68 -1.89
C ILE A 243 18.63 0.21 -2.15
N ILE A 244 19.71 -0.02 -1.41
CA ILE A 244 20.93 0.79 -1.50
C ILE A 244 22.10 -0.13 -1.88
N PHE A 245 22.72 0.15 -3.01
CA PHE A 245 23.92 -0.53 -3.47
C PHE A 245 25.17 0.26 -3.12
N SER A 246 26.24 -0.47 -2.80
CA SER A 246 27.58 0.12 -2.63
C SER A 246 28.51 -0.14 -3.81
N SER A 247 28.00 -0.78 -4.87
CA SER A 247 28.74 -1.06 -6.10
C SER A 247 27.82 -1.04 -7.32
N SER A 248 28.42 -0.94 -8.51
CA SER A 248 27.73 -0.84 -9.79
C SER A 248 27.01 -2.12 -10.23
N GLU A 249 27.56 -3.29 -9.90
CA GLU A 249 27.21 -4.55 -10.57
C GLU A 249 25.83 -5.13 -10.22
N PRO A 250 25.34 -5.08 -8.96
CA PRO A 250 24.07 -5.70 -8.60
C PRO A 250 22.84 -5.11 -9.28
N HIS A 251 21.77 -5.89 -9.29
CA HIS A 251 20.47 -5.52 -9.84
C HIS A 251 19.44 -5.30 -8.73
N GLY A 252 18.76 -4.16 -8.76
CA GLY A 252 17.64 -3.85 -7.87
C GLY A 252 16.31 -3.90 -8.58
N TYR A 253 15.32 -4.49 -7.93
CA TYR A 253 13.95 -4.51 -8.43
C TYR A 253 12.96 -4.01 -7.38
N GLY A 254 11.84 -3.43 -7.82
CA GLY A 254 10.63 -3.33 -7.02
C GLY A 254 10.82 -2.89 -5.58
N ALA A 255 11.36 -1.68 -5.31
CA ALA A 255 11.72 -1.30 -3.94
C ALA A 255 10.53 -1.42 -2.97
N ALA A 256 9.30 -1.14 -3.44
CA ALA A 256 8.08 -1.42 -2.69
C ALA A 256 7.62 -2.88 -2.89
N ILE A 257 7.49 -3.33 -4.14
CA ILE A 257 6.94 -4.65 -4.46
C ILE A 257 7.68 -5.26 -5.65
N TYR A 258 8.12 -6.50 -5.47
CA TYR A 258 8.51 -7.39 -6.56
C TYR A 258 7.56 -8.56 -6.66
N ALA A 259 7.06 -8.81 -7.86
CA ALA A 259 6.12 -9.87 -8.15
C ALA A 259 6.59 -10.70 -9.36
N TYR A 260 6.68 -12.00 -9.16
CA TYR A 260 7.01 -12.99 -10.18
C TYR A 260 5.96 -14.12 -10.17
N ASP A 261 5.43 -14.48 -11.33
CA ASP A 261 4.40 -15.54 -11.48
C ASP A 261 3.23 -15.37 -10.49
N SER A 262 2.82 -14.14 -10.21
CA SER A 262 1.93 -13.82 -9.09
C SER A 262 0.66 -13.08 -9.51
N THR A 263 -0.23 -12.85 -8.55
CA THR A 263 -1.36 -11.93 -8.69
C THR A 263 -1.21 -10.78 -7.70
N LEU A 264 -1.29 -9.55 -8.19
CA LEU A 264 -1.20 -8.33 -7.40
C LEU A 264 -2.48 -7.52 -7.58
N LYS A 265 -3.25 -7.35 -6.50
CA LYS A 265 -4.45 -6.51 -6.46
C LYS A 265 -4.22 -5.37 -5.48
N ILE A 266 -4.24 -4.15 -5.98
CA ILE A 266 -3.95 -2.94 -5.21
C ILE A 266 -5.15 -2.02 -5.31
N SER A 267 -5.69 -1.61 -4.16
CA SER A 267 -6.80 -0.67 -4.12
C SER A 267 -6.67 0.36 -3.00
N ASN A 268 -6.98 1.63 -3.29
CA ASN A 268 -6.91 2.72 -2.30
C ASN A 268 -5.55 2.82 -1.56
N MET A 269 -4.45 2.43 -2.21
CA MET A 269 -3.12 2.44 -1.61
C MET A 269 -2.36 3.72 -1.95
N GLU A 270 -1.47 4.11 -1.04
CA GLU A 270 -0.41 5.08 -1.30
C GLU A 270 0.95 4.37 -1.40
N ILE A 271 1.56 4.34 -2.59
CA ILE A 271 2.90 3.77 -2.81
C ILE A 271 3.81 4.90 -3.24
N LYS A 272 4.55 5.46 -2.29
CA LYS A 272 5.27 6.72 -2.49
C LYS A 272 6.69 6.69 -1.94
N GLU A 273 7.60 7.43 -2.56
CA GLU A 273 8.94 7.67 -2.01
C GLU A 273 9.81 6.42 -1.81
N ASN A 274 9.50 5.31 -2.49
CA ASN A 274 10.36 4.14 -2.49
C ASN A 274 11.54 4.36 -3.46
N GLU A 275 12.71 3.81 -3.17
CA GLU A 275 13.93 4.14 -3.89
C GLU A 275 14.84 2.93 -4.13
N ILE A 276 15.43 2.88 -5.32
CA ILE A 276 16.60 2.07 -5.66
C ILE A 276 17.74 3.04 -5.98
N SER A 277 18.89 2.92 -5.30
CA SER A 277 20.02 3.82 -5.51
C SER A 277 21.41 3.18 -5.29
N GLY A 278 22.46 3.85 -5.79
CA GLY A 278 23.87 3.51 -5.56
C GLY A 278 24.49 2.44 -6.48
N GLY A 279 23.72 1.85 -7.38
CA GLY A 279 24.19 0.85 -8.35
C GLY A 279 24.00 1.28 -9.80
N ASN A 280 24.18 0.37 -10.75
CA ASN A 280 23.95 0.66 -12.17
C ASN A 280 22.72 -0.02 -12.76
N ASN A 281 22.10 -1.01 -12.11
CA ASN A 281 20.92 -1.69 -12.63
C ASN A 281 19.72 -1.61 -11.68
N GLY A 282 18.59 -1.08 -12.15
CA GLY A 282 17.40 -0.91 -11.34
C GLY A 282 16.12 -0.85 -12.16
N ARG A 283 15.09 -1.59 -11.74
CA ARG A 283 13.78 -1.59 -12.42
C ARG A 283 12.63 -1.56 -11.44
N GLY A 284 11.61 -0.75 -11.72
CA GLY A 284 10.42 -0.70 -10.86
C GLY A 284 10.73 0.00 -9.54
N GLY A 285 10.88 1.33 -9.54
CA GLY A 285 11.16 2.06 -8.30
C GLY A 285 10.07 1.88 -7.25
N ALA A 286 8.81 1.66 -7.67
CA ALA A 286 7.76 1.14 -6.81
C ALA A 286 7.57 -0.37 -7.03
N ILE A 287 7.09 -0.75 -8.22
CA ILE A 287 6.63 -2.11 -8.52
C ILE A 287 7.47 -2.67 -9.66
N TYR A 288 8.00 -3.88 -9.47
CA TYR A 288 8.48 -4.73 -10.54
C TYR A 288 7.55 -5.94 -10.66
N ALA A 289 7.07 -6.24 -11.87
CA ALA A 289 6.17 -7.34 -12.17
C ALA A 289 6.66 -8.13 -13.38
N HIS A 290 6.86 -9.44 -13.21
CA HIS A 290 7.19 -10.37 -14.27
C HIS A 290 6.18 -11.53 -14.31
N ASN A 291 5.62 -11.81 -15.49
CA ASN A 291 4.57 -12.82 -15.70
C ASN A 291 3.44 -12.76 -14.64
N THR A 292 3.01 -11.55 -14.30
CA THR A 292 2.12 -11.28 -13.16
C THR A 292 0.84 -10.60 -13.64
N ASN A 293 -0.27 -10.88 -12.97
CA ASN A 293 -1.51 -10.14 -13.17
C ASN A 293 -1.57 -8.98 -12.18
N VAL A 294 -1.41 -7.75 -12.66
CA VAL A 294 -1.41 -6.53 -11.86
C VAL A 294 -2.71 -5.75 -12.10
N GLU A 295 -3.51 -5.56 -11.05
CA GLU A 295 -4.69 -4.71 -11.05
C GLU A 295 -4.55 -3.62 -9.98
N ILE A 296 -4.64 -2.35 -10.40
CA ILE A 296 -4.50 -1.17 -9.54
C ILE A 296 -5.75 -0.31 -9.67
N LYS A 297 -6.39 0.00 -8.55
CA LYS A 297 -7.64 0.78 -8.49
C LYS A 297 -7.54 1.89 -7.45
N ASN A 298 -8.05 3.07 -7.76
CA ASN A 298 -8.20 4.15 -6.76
C ASN A 298 -6.92 4.51 -5.97
N SER A 299 -5.73 4.26 -6.50
CA SER A 299 -4.47 4.33 -5.76
C SER A 299 -3.56 5.45 -6.25
N VAL A 300 -2.52 5.76 -5.48
CA VAL A 300 -1.53 6.81 -5.78
C VAL A 300 -0.13 6.22 -5.75
N ILE A 301 0.56 6.25 -6.89
CA ILE A 301 1.93 5.76 -7.08
C ILE A 301 2.79 6.91 -7.60
N THR A 302 3.47 7.59 -6.69
CA THR A 302 4.17 8.85 -6.99
C THR A 302 5.48 8.97 -6.26
N ARG A 303 6.45 9.70 -6.81
CA ARG A 303 7.74 9.99 -6.17
C ARG A 303 8.58 8.74 -5.88
N ASN A 304 8.33 7.63 -6.56
CA ASN A 304 9.20 6.46 -6.49
C ASN A 304 10.36 6.63 -7.47
N ASN A 305 11.54 6.14 -7.09
CA ASN A 305 12.77 6.51 -7.76
C ASN A 305 13.68 5.31 -8.05
N VAL A 306 14.28 5.35 -9.23
CA VAL A 306 15.46 4.56 -9.60
C VAL A 306 16.58 5.55 -9.92
N LYS A 307 17.48 5.79 -8.96
CA LYS A 307 18.58 6.78 -9.00
C LYS A 307 19.93 6.08 -9.08
N LEU A 308 20.33 5.73 -10.31
CA LEU A 308 21.54 4.96 -10.59
C LEU A 308 22.60 5.85 -11.22
N SER A 309 23.88 5.52 -11.01
CA SER A 309 25.02 6.32 -11.48
C SER A 309 25.26 6.19 -12.98
N ASP A 310 25.29 4.96 -13.53
CA ASP A 310 25.81 4.73 -14.89
C ASP A 310 24.97 3.74 -15.76
N ASN A 311 23.63 3.85 -15.75
CA ASN A 311 22.63 3.23 -16.66
C ASN A 311 22.26 1.73 -16.52
N ILE A 312 21.00 1.49 -16.12
CA ILE A 312 19.82 0.86 -16.76
C ILE A 312 18.74 1.06 -15.70
N GLY A 313 18.07 2.21 -15.74
CA GLY A 313 17.07 2.60 -14.77
C GLY A 313 15.73 2.79 -15.46
N GLU A 314 14.82 1.83 -15.30
CA GLU A 314 13.56 1.78 -16.03
C GLU A 314 12.36 1.63 -15.08
N GLY A 315 11.23 2.24 -15.42
CA GLY A 315 10.00 2.05 -14.64
C GLY A 315 10.11 2.64 -13.24
N GLY A 316 10.37 3.95 -13.12
CA GLY A 316 10.51 4.60 -11.81
C GLY A 316 9.28 4.38 -10.91
N GLY A 317 8.08 4.36 -11.52
CA GLY A 317 6.87 3.84 -10.88
C GLY A 317 6.78 2.32 -11.00
N ILE A 318 6.48 1.84 -12.21
CA ILE A 318 6.17 0.44 -12.49
C ILE A 318 7.04 -0.08 -13.63
N TYR A 319 7.63 -1.25 -13.43
CA TYR A 319 8.21 -2.07 -14.48
C TYR A 319 7.37 -3.34 -14.62
N ALA A 320 6.79 -3.56 -15.80
CA ALA A 320 5.94 -4.70 -16.09
C ALA A 320 6.44 -5.45 -17.34
N GLU A 321 6.82 -6.70 -17.15
CA GLU A 321 7.33 -7.60 -18.19
C GLU A 321 6.46 -8.85 -18.24
N GLU A 322 6.03 -9.27 -19.43
CA GLU A 322 5.16 -10.44 -19.62
C GLU A 322 3.88 -10.42 -18.77
N SER A 323 3.45 -9.25 -18.34
CA SER A 323 2.45 -9.06 -17.30
C SER A 323 1.20 -8.38 -17.86
N ASN A 324 0.05 -8.70 -17.28
CA ASN A 324 -1.14 -7.87 -17.46
C ASN A 324 -1.02 -6.68 -16.51
N LEU A 325 -1.15 -5.46 -17.02
CA LEU A 325 -1.10 -4.23 -16.22
C LEU A 325 -2.40 -3.45 -16.43
N GLU A 326 -3.27 -3.51 -15.43
CA GLU A 326 -4.58 -2.87 -15.47
C GLU A 326 -4.71 -1.79 -14.39
N ILE A 327 -4.72 -0.51 -14.78
CA ILE A 327 -4.73 0.62 -13.87
C ILE A 327 -5.99 1.47 -14.09
N TYR A 328 -6.80 1.62 -13.03
CA TYR A 328 -8.08 2.31 -13.06
C TYR A 328 -8.15 3.38 -11.99
N ASN A 329 -8.69 4.56 -12.34
CA ASN A 329 -8.94 5.68 -11.40
C ASN A 329 -7.77 5.92 -10.44
N SER A 330 -6.53 5.84 -10.91
CA SER A 330 -5.33 5.90 -10.07
C SER A 330 -4.37 6.93 -10.64
N LEU A 331 -3.53 7.51 -9.79
CA LEU A 331 -2.44 8.40 -10.20
C LEU A 331 -1.14 7.60 -10.25
N VAL A 332 -0.53 7.53 -11.43
CA VAL A 332 0.84 7.03 -11.62
C VAL A 332 1.60 8.12 -12.36
N ALA A 333 2.31 8.94 -11.61
CA ALA A 333 3.00 10.13 -12.13
C ALA A 333 4.11 10.56 -11.16
N PHE A 334 4.99 11.46 -11.63
CA PHE A 334 6.02 12.07 -10.79
C PHE A 334 7.01 11.06 -10.19
N ASN A 335 7.18 9.93 -10.86
CA ASN A 335 8.23 8.97 -10.53
C ASN A 335 9.49 9.31 -11.35
N VAL A 336 10.62 8.75 -10.97
CA VAL A 336 11.92 9.05 -11.59
C VAL A 336 12.65 7.77 -11.93
N ALA A 337 13.18 7.71 -13.15
CA ALA A 337 14.09 6.67 -13.60
C ALA A 337 15.30 7.30 -14.31
N SER A 338 16.49 6.71 -14.14
CA SER A 338 17.72 7.29 -14.67
C SER A 338 17.86 7.16 -16.19
N ASP A 339 17.31 6.12 -16.82
CA ASP A 339 17.43 5.87 -18.27
C ASP A 339 16.14 6.17 -19.05
N GLY A 340 14.99 5.69 -18.59
CA GLY A 340 13.71 6.03 -19.22
C GLY A 340 12.53 5.36 -18.56
N ALA A 341 11.34 5.60 -19.12
CA ALA A 341 10.08 5.10 -18.57
C ALA A 341 9.90 5.52 -17.10
N ALA A 342 10.00 6.82 -16.82
CA ALA A 342 9.97 7.36 -15.47
C ALA A 342 8.76 6.87 -14.67
N ASP A 343 7.59 6.73 -15.31
CA ASP A 343 6.39 6.20 -14.65
C ASP A 343 6.15 4.72 -14.94
N ILE A 344 6.08 4.31 -16.20
CA ILE A 344 5.74 2.93 -16.57
C ILE A 344 6.64 2.43 -17.70
N TYR A 345 7.37 1.35 -17.42
CA TYR A 345 7.92 0.49 -18.45
C TYR A 345 7.01 -0.72 -18.61
N PHE A 346 6.58 -0.99 -19.84
CA PHE A 346 5.77 -2.16 -20.18
C PHE A 346 6.41 -2.89 -21.36
N HIS A 347 6.79 -4.15 -21.15
CA HIS A 347 7.25 -5.06 -22.21
C HIS A 347 6.35 -6.29 -22.25
N SER A 348 5.83 -6.60 -23.43
CA SER A 348 4.96 -7.76 -23.58
C SER A 348 5.00 -8.37 -24.98
N HIS A 349 4.84 -9.69 -25.03
CA HIS A 349 4.41 -10.41 -26.22
C HIS A 349 2.90 -10.27 -26.48
N SER A 350 2.42 -10.68 -27.66
CA SER A 350 1.01 -10.54 -28.06
C SER A 350 0.06 -11.23 -27.06
N GLY A 351 -0.95 -10.51 -26.56
CA GLY A 351 -2.05 -11.05 -25.76
C GLY A 351 -2.07 -10.61 -24.29
N ARG A 352 -1.08 -9.85 -23.80
CA ARG A 352 -1.19 -9.20 -22.48
C ARG A 352 -1.93 -7.88 -22.58
N LYS A 353 -2.51 -7.47 -21.45
CA LYS A 353 -3.38 -6.31 -21.32
C LYS A 353 -2.62 -5.13 -20.74
N LEU A 354 -2.79 -3.97 -21.37
CA LEU A 354 -2.42 -2.67 -20.82
C LEU A 354 -3.67 -1.79 -20.74
N TYR A 355 -4.05 -1.43 -19.51
CA TYR A 355 -5.07 -0.41 -19.23
C TYR A 355 -4.44 0.71 -18.41
N LEU A 356 -4.58 1.94 -18.89
CA LEU A 356 -4.04 3.13 -18.25
C LEU A 356 -5.16 4.12 -17.94
N PRO A 357 -5.09 4.84 -16.81
CA PRO A 357 -6.08 5.85 -16.45
C PRO A 357 -5.99 7.07 -17.37
N THR A 358 -7.11 7.79 -17.52
CA THR A 358 -7.13 9.10 -18.21
C THR A 358 -6.42 10.17 -17.38
N ALA A 359 -6.01 11.26 -18.02
CA ALA A 359 -5.48 12.45 -17.36
C ALA A 359 -6.44 12.98 -16.28
N ASP A 360 -7.74 13.11 -16.59
CA ASP A 360 -8.75 13.54 -15.63
C ASP A 360 -8.84 12.62 -14.41
N ALA A 361 -8.83 11.30 -14.64
CA ALA A 361 -8.87 10.32 -13.56
C ALA A 361 -7.63 10.39 -12.67
N MET A 362 -6.46 10.68 -13.25
CA MET A 362 -5.21 10.92 -12.52
C MET A 362 -5.27 12.22 -11.70
N ASN A 363 -5.76 13.32 -12.29
CA ASN A 363 -5.86 14.62 -11.63
C ASN A 363 -6.78 14.60 -10.40
N LEU A 364 -7.88 13.83 -10.45
CA LEU A 364 -8.78 13.63 -9.31
C LEU A 364 -8.14 12.91 -8.11
N LYS A 365 -6.94 12.34 -8.27
CA LYS A 365 -6.19 11.65 -7.22
C LYS A 365 -5.03 12.48 -6.65
N GLN A 366 -4.81 13.69 -7.15
CA GLN A 366 -3.87 14.63 -6.57
C GLN A 366 -4.49 15.33 -5.34
N THR A 367 -3.64 15.86 -4.46
CA THR A 367 -4.09 16.77 -3.39
C THR A 367 -4.53 18.09 -4.01
N THR A 368 -5.70 18.60 -3.64
CA THR A 368 -6.24 19.87 -4.16
C THR A 368 -5.90 21.05 -3.23
N PRO A 369 -5.53 22.23 -3.79
CA PRO A 369 -5.27 22.48 -5.20
C PRO A 369 -3.98 21.80 -5.65
N TYR A 370 -4.02 21.12 -6.81
CA TYR A 370 -2.81 20.51 -7.34
C TYR A 370 -1.96 21.57 -8.05
N THR A 371 -0.65 21.53 -7.86
CA THR A 371 0.29 22.51 -8.45
C THR A 371 0.56 22.23 -9.93
N VAL A 372 0.25 21.02 -10.39
CA VAL A 372 0.45 20.59 -11.78
C VAL A 372 -0.75 19.79 -12.27
N THR A 373 -1.12 19.98 -13.52
CA THR A 373 -2.19 19.21 -14.18
C THR A 373 -1.55 18.14 -15.05
N VAL A 374 -1.90 16.88 -14.83
CA VAL A 374 -1.55 15.77 -15.71
C VAL A 374 -2.29 15.96 -17.03
N THR A 375 -1.59 15.86 -18.15
CA THR A 375 -2.10 16.15 -19.50
C THR A 375 -2.39 14.87 -20.31
N GLY A 376 -1.79 13.75 -19.92
CA GLY A 376 -1.96 12.46 -20.59
C GLY A 376 -0.71 11.59 -20.51
N TRP A 377 -0.73 10.50 -21.28
CA TRP A 377 0.39 9.58 -21.41
C TRP A 377 1.21 9.90 -22.65
N TYR A 378 2.53 9.86 -22.51
CA TYR A 378 3.49 10.15 -23.57
C TYR A 378 4.57 9.08 -23.61
N LYS A 379 5.22 8.93 -24.77
CA LYS A 379 6.40 8.07 -24.88
C LYS A 379 7.60 8.77 -24.24
N ASP A 380 8.23 8.09 -23.29
CA ASP A 380 9.42 8.56 -22.59
C ASP A 380 10.68 8.05 -23.29
N ALA A 381 11.14 8.80 -24.30
CA ALA A 381 12.43 8.55 -24.93
C ALA A 381 13.53 9.28 -24.15
N VAL A 382 14.65 8.58 -23.90
CA VAL A 382 15.82 9.01 -23.09
C VAL A 382 16.26 10.47 -23.35
N LEU A 383 16.08 10.99 -24.57
CA LEU A 383 16.56 12.30 -25.01
C LEU A 383 15.57 13.48 -24.79
N ASP A 384 14.30 13.23 -24.47
CA ASP A 384 13.24 14.26 -24.41
C ASP A 384 12.57 14.38 -23.02
N ARG A 385 13.23 13.90 -21.95
CA ARG A 385 12.65 13.70 -20.61
C ARG A 385 12.14 14.98 -19.92
N TRP A 386 12.64 16.15 -20.30
CA TRP A 386 12.40 17.42 -19.60
C TRP A 386 11.44 18.39 -20.30
N THR A 387 10.97 18.06 -21.51
CA THR A 387 10.02 18.90 -22.26
C THR A 387 8.88 18.06 -22.83
N PRO A 388 7.74 17.96 -22.12
CA PRO A 388 6.55 17.24 -22.60
C PRO A 388 6.08 17.67 -24.00
N SER A 389 6.41 18.89 -24.42
CA SER A 389 6.05 19.45 -25.74
C SER A 389 6.63 18.69 -26.93
N ASN A 390 7.73 17.94 -26.76
CA ASN A 390 8.38 17.19 -27.84
C ASN A 390 7.99 15.70 -27.85
N GLN A 391 7.30 15.22 -26.81
CA GLN A 391 6.99 13.80 -26.68
C GLN A 391 5.75 13.41 -27.49
N LYS A 392 5.82 12.26 -28.15
CA LYS A 392 4.68 11.71 -28.89
C LYS A 392 3.65 11.18 -27.90
N ALA A 393 2.43 11.72 -27.96
CA ALA A 393 1.30 11.21 -27.20
C ALA A 393 1.16 9.69 -27.41
N PHE A 394 0.97 8.98 -26.31
CA PHE A 394 0.70 7.56 -26.32
C PHE A 394 -0.80 7.34 -26.07
N THR A 395 -1.45 6.70 -27.03
CA THR A 395 -2.86 6.32 -26.88
C THR A 395 -2.97 4.85 -27.24
N PRO A 396 -3.04 4.00 -26.20
CA PRO A 396 -4.30 3.29 -26.06
C PRO A 396 -4.72 3.15 -24.59
N LEU A 397 -5.89 3.71 -24.30
CA LEU A 397 -6.62 3.60 -23.03
C LEU A 397 -7.03 2.15 -22.68
N LYS A 398 -6.84 1.21 -23.61
CA LYS A 398 -7.25 -0.20 -23.53
C LYS A 398 -6.67 -0.96 -24.70
N ASN A 399 -5.67 -1.81 -24.47
CA ASN A 399 -5.12 -2.66 -25.54
C ASN A 399 -4.76 -4.06 -25.03
N GLU A 400 -5.21 -5.08 -25.77
CA GLU A 400 -4.95 -6.50 -25.50
C GLU A 400 -4.06 -7.13 -26.59
N SER A 401 -3.55 -6.31 -27.52
CA SER A 401 -2.78 -6.71 -28.70
C SER A 401 -1.45 -5.95 -28.83
N LEU A 402 -1.02 -5.22 -27.79
CA LEU A 402 0.32 -4.64 -27.79
C LEU A 402 1.35 -5.76 -27.83
N SER A 403 2.35 -5.55 -28.68
CA SER A 403 3.61 -6.26 -28.69
C SER A 403 4.72 -5.22 -28.55
N ASP A 404 5.89 -5.66 -28.10
CA ASP A 404 7.10 -4.85 -27.94
C ASP A 404 7.13 -4.00 -26.66
N GLU A 405 8.12 -3.12 -26.57
CA GLU A 405 8.39 -2.27 -25.42
C GLU A 405 7.67 -0.92 -25.51
N HIS A 406 7.15 -0.48 -24.38
CA HIS A 406 6.49 0.80 -24.21
C HIS A 406 7.03 1.51 -22.97
N TRP A 407 7.69 2.63 -23.23
CA TRP A 407 8.33 3.46 -22.25
C TRP A 407 7.44 4.69 -22.07
N LEU A 408 6.81 4.83 -20.91
CA LEU A 408 5.71 5.76 -20.70
C LEU A 408 5.97 6.71 -19.52
N ILE A 409 5.50 7.93 -19.70
CA ILE A 409 5.49 8.99 -18.69
C ILE A 409 4.16 9.73 -18.71
N ALA A 410 3.67 10.12 -17.53
CA ALA A 410 2.56 11.03 -17.38
C ALA A 410 3.06 12.47 -17.59
N GLY A 411 2.64 13.09 -18.69
CA GLY A 411 2.96 14.49 -18.96
C GLY A 411 2.19 15.40 -18.00
N TYR A 412 2.80 16.53 -17.63
CA TYR A 412 2.16 17.52 -16.77
C TYR A 412 2.55 18.95 -17.17
N ALA A 413 1.70 19.89 -16.81
CA ALA A 413 1.92 21.33 -16.97
C ALA A 413 1.58 22.05 -15.66
N ASP A 414 2.14 23.25 -15.48
CA ASP A 414 1.79 24.10 -14.35
C ASP A 414 0.27 24.32 -14.32
N SER A 415 -0.33 24.13 -13.14
CA SER A 415 -1.76 24.34 -12.98
C SER A 415 -2.04 25.80 -12.64
N LEU A 416 -2.98 26.38 -13.38
CA LEU A 416 -3.69 27.57 -12.97
C LEU A 416 -5.00 27.15 -12.31
N TYR A 417 -5.37 27.83 -11.23
CA TYR A 417 -6.59 27.50 -10.51
C TYR A 417 -7.29 28.75 -9.98
N ILE A 418 -8.61 28.66 -9.91
CA ILE A 418 -9.45 29.63 -9.18
C ILE A 418 -9.82 29.00 -7.84
N THR A 419 -9.55 29.74 -6.76
CA THR A 419 -10.09 29.44 -5.44
C THR A 419 -11.40 30.20 -5.27
N TYR A 420 -12.51 29.49 -5.19
CA TYR A 420 -13.82 30.04 -4.86
C TYR A 420 -14.05 29.93 -3.35
N ASP A 421 -13.81 31.01 -2.63
CA ASP A 421 -14.02 31.11 -1.20
C ASP A 421 -15.46 31.54 -0.90
N SER A 422 -16.20 30.76 -0.11
CA SER A 422 -17.58 31.10 0.25
C SER A 422 -17.73 32.34 1.14
N ASN A 423 -16.64 32.92 1.63
CA ASN A 423 -16.61 34.17 2.40
C ASN A 423 -17.62 34.17 3.58
N GLY A 424 -17.35 33.29 4.53
CA GLY A 424 -18.23 33.01 5.66
C GLY A 424 -19.45 32.15 5.30
N GLY A 425 -19.39 31.40 4.19
CA GLY A 425 -20.34 30.36 3.85
C GLY A 425 -19.83 28.96 4.24
N ASN A 426 -20.31 27.94 3.52
CA ASN A 426 -20.13 26.54 3.92
C ASN A 426 -18.79 25.89 3.54
N LYS A 427 -18.04 26.40 2.55
CA LYS A 427 -16.80 25.75 2.05
C LYS A 427 -15.96 26.63 1.11
N THR A 428 -14.80 26.12 0.73
CA THR A 428 -13.97 26.66 -0.36
C THR A 428 -13.85 25.60 -1.45
N VAL A 429 -13.86 26.00 -2.73
CA VAL A 429 -13.72 25.10 -3.87
C VAL A 429 -12.56 25.52 -4.76
N TYR A 430 -11.72 24.57 -5.16
CA TYR A 430 -10.63 24.79 -6.10
C TYR A 430 -11.04 24.32 -7.50
N ASP A 431 -10.93 25.19 -8.49
CA ASP A 431 -11.15 24.89 -9.90
C ASP A 431 -9.81 24.86 -10.63
N CYS A 432 -9.21 23.68 -10.70
CA CYS A 432 -7.86 23.49 -11.20
C CYS A 432 -7.83 23.06 -12.68
N GLY A 433 -6.86 23.54 -13.44
CA GLY A 433 -6.61 23.09 -14.81
C GLY A 433 -5.42 23.77 -15.47
N ILE A 434 -5.38 23.71 -16.81
CA ILE A 434 -4.36 24.35 -17.66
C ILE A 434 -5.02 25.49 -18.45
N PHE A 435 -5.91 26.24 -17.79
CA PHE A 435 -6.69 27.26 -18.47
C PHE A 435 -6.05 28.62 -18.22
N SER A 436 -5.50 29.23 -19.28
CA SER A 436 -5.23 30.67 -19.30
C SER A 436 -6.50 31.50 -19.44
N LEU A 437 -7.64 30.83 -19.69
CA LEU A 437 -8.95 31.41 -19.86
C LEU A 437 -10.00 30.51 -19.20
N ALA A 438 -10.60 30.97 -18.10
CA ALA A 438 -11.60 30.21 -17.34
C ALA A 438 -12.96 30.92 -17.38
N THR A 439 -14.04 30.14 -17.30
CA THR A 439 -15.39 30.67 -17.13
C THR A 439 -15.77 30.66 -15.66
N ILE A 440 -16.19 31.81 -15.14
CA ILE A 440 -16.59 31.96 -13.74
C ILE A 440 -17.85 31.14 -13.45
N LYS A 441 -17.74 30.22 -12.50
CA LYS A 441 -18.82 29.28 -12.12
C LYS A 441 -19.76 29.93 -11.11
N SER A 442 -21.02 29.54 -11.12
CA SER A 442 -21.98 29.99 -10.09
C SER A 442 -21.70 29.32 -8.73
N ALA A 443 -21.98 30.02 -7.63
CA ALA A 443 -21.91 29.43 -6.29
C ALA A 443 -22.75 28.14 -6.18
N ALA A 444 -23.95 28.13 -6.77
CA ALA A 444 -24.82 26.95 -6.80
C ALA A 444 -24.18 25.75 -7.50
N SER A 445 -23.55 25.94 -8.67
CA SER A 445 -22.87 24.85 -9.40
C SER A 445 -21.66 24.28 -8.66
N LEU A 446 -21.07 25.09 -7.77
CA LEU A 446 -19.98 24.68 -6.88
C LEU A 446 -20.50 24.11 -5.56
N GLY A 447 -21.82 24.14 -5.31
CA GLY A 447 -22.46 23.78 -4.05
C GLY A 447 -22.07 24.68 -2.88
N ILE A 448 -21.73 25.93 -3.17
CA ILE A 448 -21.40 26.98 -2.19
C ILE A 448 -22.69 27.70 -1.80
N SER A 449 -22.90 27.89 -0.50
CA SER A 449 -24.08 28.54 0.07
C SER A 449 -23.77 29.22 1.41
N LYS A 450 -24.58 30.22 1.77
CA LYS A 450 -24.56 30.88 3.08
C LYS A 450 -25.99 31.02 3.59
N GLU A 451 -26.27 30.47 4.77
CA GLU A 451 -27.63 30.43 5.32
C GLU A 451 -28.18 31.83 5.59
N GLY A 452 -29.39 32.12 5.10
CA GLY A 452 -30.02 33.44 5.21
C GLY A 452 -29.52 34.49 4.22
N TYR A 453 -28.70 34.10 3.24
CA TYR A 453 -28.15 35.01 2.23
C TYR A 453 -28.27 34.45 0.80
N ASP A 454 -28.53 35.36 -0.14
CA ASP A 454 -28.47 35.12 -1.57
C ASP A 454 -27.09 35.49 -2.12
N PHE A 455 -26.53 34.64 -2.97
CA PHE A 455 -25.30 34.93 -3.70
C PHE A 455 -25.52 36.10 -4.66
N VAL A 456 -24.59 37.06 -4.65
CA VAL A 456 -24.63 38.25 -5.53
C VAL A 456 -23.67 38.05 -6.70
N ASN A 457 -22.38 37.96 -6.44
CA ASN A 457 -21.31 37.78 -7.42
C ASN A 457 -20.03 37.29 -6.73
N TRP A 458 -18.96 37.15 -7.50
CA TRP A 458 -17.61 36.90 -6.98
C TRP A 458 -16.82 38.21 -6.94
N ASN A 459 -15.93 38.37 -5.96
CA ASN A 459 -15.06 39.54 -5.86
C ASN A 459 -13.61 39.15 -5.53
N ALA A 460 -12.62 39.89 -6.05
CA ALA A 460 -11.20 39.68 -5.76
C ALA A 460 -10.82 39.94 -4.28
N SER A 461 -11.69 40.63 -3.53
CA SER A 461 -11.51 40.92 -2.10
C SER A 461 -12.71 40.43 -1.29
N ALA A 462 -12.45 39.97 -0.07
CA ALA A 462 -13.47 39.45 0.83
C ALA A 462 -14.49 40.52 1.27
N ASP A 463 -14.04 41.77 1.43
CA ASP A 463 -14.86 42.93 1.78
C ASP A 463 -15.70 43.49 0.61
N GLY A 464 -15.47 43.02 -0.61
CA GLY A 464 -16.17 43.49 -1.81
C GLY A 464 -15.54 44.72 -2.49
N ASP A 465 -14.44 45.26 -1.96
CA ASP A 465 -13.78 46.46 -2.50
C ASP A 465 -12.86 46.16 -3.70
N GLY A 466 -12.70 44.88 -4.04
CA GLY A 466 -11.91 44.43 -5.18
C GLY A 466 -12.71 44.41 -6.49
N THR A 467 -12.07 43.87 -7.53
CA THR A 467 -12.70 43.64 -8.83
C THR A 467 -13.83 42.61 -8.69
N THR A 468 -15.00 42.95 -9.23
CA THR A 468 -16.16 42.05 -9.29
C THR A 468 -16.10 41.19 -10.55
N TYR A 469 -16.45 39.91 -10.40
CA TYR A 469 -16.56 38.93 -11.48
C TYR A 469 -17.94 38.30 -11.50
N GLU A 470 -18.60 38.35 -12.65
CA GLU A 470 -19.95 37.83 -12.83
C GLU A 470 -19.97 36.36 -13.27
N VAL A 471 -21.06 35.66 -12.97
CA VAL A 471 -21.21 34.25 -13.41
C VAL A 471 -21.24 34.18 -14.94
N ASN A 472 -20.53 33.21 -15.50
CA ASN A 472 -20.29 33.04 -16.94
C ASN A 472 -19.37 34.10 -17.57
N GLU A 473 -18.81 35.02 -16.79
CA GLU A 473 -17.73 35.87 -17.27
C GLU A 473 -16.50 35.02 -17.59
N THR A 474 -15.77 35.44 -18.61
CA THR A 474 -14.52 34.81 -19.00
C THR A 474 -13.35 35.57 -18.37
N LEU A 475 -12.55 34.88 -17.56
CA LEU A 475 -11.39 35.43 -16.87
C LEU A 475 -10.10 34.90 -17.47
N THR A 476 -9.19 35.80 -17.86
CA THR A 476 -7.81 35.43 -18.18
C THR A 476 -7.01 35.25 -16.90
N ILE A 477 -6.38 34.09 -16.75
CA ILE A 477 -5.61 33.72 -15.56
C ILE A 477 -4.14 33.58 -15.97
N SER A 478 -3.26 34.34 -15.33
CA SER A 478 -1.80 34.23 -15.47
C SER A 478 -1.12 33.68 -14.21
N GLU A 479 -1.82 33.71 -13.09
CA GLU A 479 -1.41 33.17 -11.80
C GLU A 479 -2.65 32.75 -11.00
N PRO A 480 -2.55 31.83 -10.01
CA PRO A 480 -3.69 31.43 -9.21
C PRO A 480 -4.41 32.62 -8.55
N ILE A 481 -5.74 32.63 -8.61
CA ILE A 481 -6.56 33.74 -8.10
C ILE A 481 -7.57 33.22 -7.08
N THR A 482 -7.85 34.02 -6.05
CA THR A 482 -8.94 33.76 -5.10
C THR A 482 -10.09 34.73 -5.33
N LEU A 483 -11.28 34.18 -5.42
CA LEU A 483 -12.55 34.89 -5.57
C LEU A 483 -13.43 34.62 -4.36
N TYR A 484 -13.90 35.69 -3.73
CA TYR A 484 -14.73 35.66 -2.54
C TYR A 484 -16.19 35.87 -2.92
N ALA A 485 -17.07 35.00 -2.45
CA ALA A 485 -18.50 35.15 -2.65
C ALA A 485 -19.00 36.42 -1.94
N GLN A 486 -19.79 37.22 -2.65
CA GLN A 486 -20.50 38.35 -2.07
C GLN A 486 -21.97 37.98 -1.87
N TRP A 487 -22.51 38.42 -0.74
CA TRP A 487 -23.79 37.94 -0.22
C TRP A 487 -24.69 39.10 0.15
N LYS A 488 -25.98 38.98 -0.14
CA LYS A 488 -27.03 39.88 0.38
C LYS A 488 -27.99 39.07 1.25
N PRO A 489 -28.54 39.63 2.34
CA PRO A 489 -29.56 38.94 3.11
C PRO A 489 -30.71 38.51 2.19
N SER A 490 -31.09 37.23 2.26
CA SER A 490 -32.26 36.74 1.55
C SER A 490 -33.49 37.45 2.11
N PRO A 491 -34.49 37.82 1.28
CA PRO A 491 -35.71 38.42 1.78
C PRO A 491 -36.35 37.50 2.82
N VAL A 492 -36.50 38.00 4.06
CA VAL A 492 -37.24 37.30 5.11
C VAL A 492 -38.67 37.16 4.61
N ASN A 493 -39.16 35.94 4.40
CA ASN A 493 -40.59 35.74 4.19
C ASN A 493 -41.26 35.92 5.56
N PRO A 494 -42.08 36.96 5.81
CA PRO A 494 -42.64 37.20 7.13
C PRO A 494 -43.82 36.26 7.47
N GLU A 495 -43.93 35.12 6.80
CA GLU A 495 -44.96 34.10 7.03
C GLU A 495 -44.35 32.75 7.42
N THR A 496 -43.69 32.70 8.59
CA THR A 496 -43.62 31.53 9.48
C THR A 496 -43.39 31.98 10.91
#